data_AF-A0A6I1GYK1-F1
#
_entry.id   AF-A0A6I1GYK1-F1
#
_cell.length_a   1.000
_cell.length_b   1.000
_cell.length_c   1.000
_cell.angle_alpha   90.00
_cell.angle_beta   90.00
_cell.angle_gamma   90.00
#
_symmetry.space_group_name_H-M   'P 1'
#
loop_
_entity.id
_entity.type
_entity.pdbx_description
1 polymer ?
#
loop_
_entity_poly.entity_id
_entity_poly.type
_entity_poly.pdbx_seq_one_letter_code
_entity_poly.pdbx_strand_id
1 'polypeptide(L)'
;MKNGLSRVGAIESAGRQLQAQYGTEPIPHKQIVDAASRLGGFARSSIIPSDFCYNCLNRDPVSASMANAMFVRVGLGMYEFLGSGYAYSGEVTWTPKGSHQRPVGMWINGNYKAYASNP
;
A
#
# COMPACT_ATOMS: atom_id res chain seq x y z
N MET A 1 11.68 -26.17 10.19
CA MET A 1 10.55 -25.32 9.75
C MET A 1 11.09 -23.91 9.56
N LYS A 2 10.94 -23.28 8.39
CA LYS A 2 11.32 -21.87 8.24
C LYS A 2 10.24 -21.03 8.94
N ASN A 3 10.53 -20.53 10.14
CA ASN A 3 9.76 -19.50 10.84
C ASN A 3 9.87 -18.16 10.07
N GLY A 4 9.37 -18.12 8.83
CA GLY A 4 9.32 -16.90 8.04
C GLY A 4 8.17 -16.01 8.51
N LEU A 5 8.36 -14.70 8.46
CA LEU A 5 7.28 -13.74 8.62
C LEU A 5 6.16 -14.03 7.61
N SER A 6 4.90 -13.78 7.99
CA SER A 6 3.80 -13.75 7.02
C SER A 6 4.09 -12.70 5.94
N ARG A 7 3.43 -12.79 4.78
CA ARG A 7 3.64 -11.81 3.68
C ARG A 7 3.40 -10.38 4.15
N VAL A 8 2.30 -10.16 4.87
CA VAL A 8 1.97 -8.85 5.46
C VAL A 8 3.07 -8.41 6.43
N GLY A 9 3.47 -9.29 7.35
CA GLY A 9 4.51 -8.98 8.34
C GLY A 9 5.89 -8.70 7.73
N ALA A 10 6.25 -9.40 6.64
CA ALA A 10 7.50 -9.16 5.91
C ALA A 10 7.49 -7.81 5.20
N ILE A 11 6.38 -7.42 4.60
CA ILE A 11 6.21 -6.13 3.93
C ILE A 11 6.20 -4.99 4.95
N GLU A 12 5.50 -5.16 6.08
CA GLU A 12 5.47 -4.15 7.13
C GLU A 12 6.87 -3.95 7.74
N SER A 13 7.58 -5.05 8.02
CA SER A 13 8.95 -4.99 8.54
C SER A 13 9.89 -4.32 7.54
N ALA A 14 9.75 -4.60 6.24
CA ALA A 14 10.52 -3.94 5.19
C ALA A 14 10.23 -2.44 5.13
N GLY A 15 8.96 -2.05 5.13
CA GLY A 15 8.55 -0.64 5.12
C GLY A 15 9.12 0.14 6.30
N ARG A 16 9.02 -0.43 7.50
CA ARG A 16 9.57 0.17 8.73
C ARG A 16 11.09 0.35 8.68
N GLN A 17 11.83 -0.68 8.24
CA GLN A 17 13.29 -0.62 8.11
C GLN A 17 13.73 0.42 7.07
N LEU A 18 13.06 0.42 5.91
CA LEU A 18 13.38 1.34 4.83
C LEU A 18 13.01 2.78 5.19
N GLN A 19 11.90 3.02 5.87
CA GLN A 19 11.55 4.38 6.33
C GLN A 19 12.62 4.93 7.29
N ALA A 20 13.14 4.10 8.19
CA ALA A 20 14.25 4.51 9.07
C ALA A 20 15.54 4.84 8.28
N GLN A 21 15.76 4.21 7.13
CA GLN A 21 16.91 4.46 6.26
C GLN A 21 16.73 5.70 5.36
N TYR A 22 15.55 5.88 4.79
CA TYR A 22 15.24 6.96 3.84
C TYR A 22 14.79 8.26 4.55
N GLY A 23 14.46 8.19 5.85
CA GLY A 23 14.09 9.36 6.63
C GLY A 23 12.72 9.90 6.22
N THR A 24 12.68 11.08 5.62
CA THR A 24 11.45 11.67 5.05
C THR A 24 11.29 11.40 3.56
N GLU A 25 12.29 10.81 2.92
CA GLU A 25 12.25 10.56 1.48
C GLU A 25 11.36 9.35 1.16
N PRO A 26 10.63 9.37 0.02
CA PRO A 26 9.85 8.22 -0.41
C PRO A 26 10.73 7.00 -0.76
N ILE A 27 10.23 5.83 -0.41
CA ILE A 27 10.86 4.54 -0.60
C ILE A 27 10.58 4.01 -2.02
N PRO A 28 11.60 3.65 -2.82
CA PRO A 28 11.40 3.07 -4.13
C PRO A 28 10.81 1.65 -4.07
N HIS A 29 9.90 1.34 -5.00
CA HIS A 29 9.23 0.05 -5.18
C HIS A 29 10.19 -1.14 -5.06
N LYS A 30 11.31 -1.07 -5.80
CA LYS A 30 12.31 -2.14 -5.84
C LYS A 30 12.88 -2.43 -4.47
N GLN A 31 13.09 -1.42 -3.62
CA GLN A 31 13.66 -1.59 -2.29
C GLN A 31 12.67 -2.33 -1.37
N ILE A 32 11.38 -1.97 -1.44
CA ILE A 32 10.33 -2.65 -0.68
C ILE A 32 10.26 -4.13 -1.07
N VAL A 33 10.23 -4.41 -2.38
CA VAL A 33 10.16 -5.79 -2.91
C VAL A 33 11.38 -6.60 -2.47
N ASP A 34 12.58 -6.04 -2.57
CA ASP A 34 13.83 -6.74 -2.27
C ASP A 34 13.94 -7.04 -0.77
N ALA A 35 13.64 -6.06 0.07
CA ALA A 35 13.66 -6.21 1.52
C ALA A 35 12.61 -7.21 2.01
N ALA A 36 11.36 -7.10 1.54
CA ALA A 36 10.28 -8.00 1.94
C ALA A 36 10.50 -9.44 1.43
N SER A 37 11.05 -9.61 0.21
CA SER A 37 11.42 -10.91 -0.33
C SER A 37 12.49 -11.59 0.53
N ARG A 38 13.52 -10.84 0.95
CA ARG A 38 14.57 -11.34 1.84
C ARG A 38 14.04 -11.72 3.22
N LEU A 39 13.16 -10.91 3.81
CA LEU A 39 12.60 -11.14 5.15
C LEU A 39 11.63 -12.33 5.21
N GLY A 40 10.81 -12.49 4.17
CA GLY A 40 9.75 -13.51 4.14
C GLY A 40 10.08 -14.76 3.31
N GLY A 41 11.14 -14.73 2.49
CA GLY A 41 11.46 -15.80 1.56
C GLY A 41 10.48 -15.93 0.39
N PHE A 42 9.77 -14.85 0.03
CA PHE A 42 8.78 -14.84 -1.04
C PHE A 42 9.39 -14.47 -2.39
N ALA A 43 8.80 -14.98 -3.47
CA ALA A 43 9.17 -14.55 -4.82
C ALA A 43 8.89 -13.05 -5.00
N ARG A 44 9.85 -12.32 -5.58
CA ARG A 44 9.77 -10.87 -5.82
C ARG A 44 8.50 -10.47 -6.58
N SER A 45 8.11 -11.28 -7.58
CA SER A 45 6.91 -11.08 -8.41
C SER A 45 5.59 -11.21 -7.63
N SER A 46 5.61 -11.82 -6.44
CA SER A 46 4.43 -11.97 -5.58
C SER A 46 4.26 -10.83 -4.58
N ILE A 47 5.17 -9.84 -4.58
CA ILE A 47 5.15 -8.69 -3.67
C ILE A 47 4.72 -7.48 -4.49
N ILE A 48 3.53 -6.98 -4.21
CA ILE A 48 2.90 -5.87 -4.93
C ILE A 48 2.63 -4.76 -3.91
N PRO A 49 3.55 -3.81 -3.69
CA PRO A 49 3.38 -2.76 -2.67
C PRO A 49 2.10 -1.93 -2.83
N SER A 50 1.62 -1.75 -4.06
CA SER A 50 0.35 -1.06 -4.32
C SER A 50 -0.89 -1.77 -3.77
N ASP A 51 -0.83 -3.08 -3.46
CA ASP A 51 -1.93 -3.79 -2.79
C ASP A 51 -2.06 -3.41 -1.31
N PHE A 52 -1.03 -2.74 -0.75
CA PHE A 52 -0.93 -2.36 0.66
C PHE A 52 -0.99 -0.83 0.83
N CYS A 53 -1.54 -0.11 -0.14
CA CYS A 53 -1.66 1.35 -0.11
C CYS A 53 -3.00 1.81 0.46
N TYR A 54 -2.99 2.91 1.20
CA TYR A 54 -4.20 3.61 1.65
C TYR A 54 -4.91 4.35 0.52
N ASN A 55 -4.15 4.94 -0.41
CA ASN A 55 -4.65 5.90 -1.41
C ASN A 55 -4.84 5.33 -2.82
N CYS A 56 -4.56 4.04 -3.02
CA CYS A 56 -4.71 3.37 -4.31
C CYS A 56 -5.33 1.99 -4.11
N LEU A 57 -6.43 1.73 -4.80
CA LEU A 57 -7.07 0.42 -4.84
C LEU A 57 -6.67 -0.31 -6.13
N ASN A 58 -6.37 -1.60 -6.02
CA ASN A 58 -6.19 -2.50 -7.17
C ASN A 58 -7.41 -3.42 -7.37
N ARG A 59 -8.41 -3.30 -6.49
CA ARG A 59 -9.69 -4.03 -6.51
C ARG A 59 -10.84 -3.05 -6.53
N ASP A 60 -12.05 -3.60 -6.69
CA ASP A 60 -13.28 -2.81 -6.68
C ASP A 60 -13.37 -1.91 -5.42
N PRO A 61 -13.74 -0.62 -5.57
CA PRO A 61 -13.88 0.32 -4.45
C PRO A 61 -14.88 -0.09 -3.37
N VAL A 62 -15.87 -0.92 -3.69
CA VAL A 62 -16.83 -1.48 -2.72
C VAL A 62 -16.11 -2.38 -1.71
N SER A 63 -14.95 -2.93 -2.07
CA SER A 63 -14.10 -3.75 -1.20
C SER A 63 -12.97 -2.94 -0.52
N ALA A 64 -13.04 -1.60 -0.52
CA ALA A 64 -12.03 -0.77 0.12
C ALA A 64 -11.89 -1.14 1.61
N SER A 65 -10.67 -1.48 2.02
CA SER A 65 -10.34 -1.87 3.39
C SER A 65 -8.93 -1.43 3.73
N MET A 66 -8.75 -0.95 4.96
CA MET A 66 -7.44 -0.61 5.52
C MET A 66 -6.74 -1.80 6.18
N ALA A 67 -7.36 -2.99 6.22
CA ALA A 67 -6.89 -4.10 7.06
C ALA A 67 -5.40 -4.46 6.86
N ASN A 68 -4.88 -4.29 5.65
CA ASN A 68 -3.47 -4.50 5.34
C ASN A 68 -2.77 -3.25 4.78
N ALA A 69 -3.45 -2.11 4.75
CA ALA A 69 -2.85 -0.88 4.24
C ALA A 69 -1.77 -0.39 5.20
N MET A 70 -0.64 0.03 4.66
CA MET A 70 0.51 0.53 5.41
C MET A 70 1.37 1.54 4.64
N PHE A 71 1.06 1.76 3.35
CA PHE A 71 1.77 2.72 2.51
C PHE A 71 0.86 3.80 1.94
N VAL A 72 1.46 4.92 1.55
CA VAL A 72 0.88 5.88 0.62
C VAL A 72 1.75 5.90 -0.63
N ARG A 73 1.13 5.75 -1.80
CA ARG A 73 1.85 5.92 -3.07
C ARG A 73 1.90 7.40 -3.41
N VAL A 74 3.11 7.96 -3.43
CA VAL A 74 3.35 9.40 -3.69
C VAL A 74 3.88 9.68 -5.09
N GLY A 75 4.17 8.64 -5.87
CA GLY A 75 4.61 8.76 -7.25
C GLY A 75 4.66 7.43 -7.98
N LEU A 76 5.19 7.45 -9.21
CA LEU A 76 5.41 6.23 -9.98
C LEU A 76 6.48 5.36 -9.30
N GLY A 77 6.03 4.30 -8.63
CA GLY A 77 6.92 3.38 -7.92
C GLY A 77 7.56 3.96 -6.66
N MET A 78 7.00 5.04 -6.09
CA MET A 78 7.51 5.68 -4.87
C MET A 78 6.44 5.65 -3.78
N TYR A 79 6.84 5.28 -2.56
CA TYR A 79 5.91 5.02 -1.46
C TYR A 79 6.42 5.59 -0.13
N GLU A 80 5.51 6.07 0.70
CA GLU A 80 5.79 6.41 2.10
C GLU A 80 5.19 5.34 2.99
N PHE A 81 5.90 4.95 4.05
CA PHE A 81 5.41 3.99 5.04
C PHE A 81 4.75 4.72 6.21
N LEU A 82 3.49 4.42 6.46
CA LEU A 82 2.74 4.95 7.60
C LEU A 82 2.48 3.90 8.70
N GLY A 83 2.66 2.62 8.36
CA GLY A 83 2.35 1.50 9.25
C GLY A 83 0.89 1.05 9.17
N SER A 84 0.63 -0.17 9.62
CA SER A 84 -0.72 -0.74 9.66
C SER A 84 -1.57 -0.03 10.73
N GLY A 85 -2.86 0.17 10.43
CA GLY A 85 -3.78 0.84 11.35
C GLY A 85 -3.62 2.36 11.49
N TYR A 86 -2.77 3.00 10.66
CA TYR A 86 -2.68 4.46 10.62
C TYR A 86 -4.03 5.09 10.22
N ALA A 87 -4.46 6.11 10.97
CA ALA A 87 -5.72 6.83 10.74
C ALA A 87 -5.60 7.79 9.54
N TYR A 88 -5.35 7.23 8.36
CA TYR A 88 -5.07 7.98 7.14
C TYR A 88 -6.25 8.88 6.75
N SER A 89 -5.92 10.08 6.25
CA SER A 89 -6.84 10.99 5.60
C SER A 89 -6.28 11.37 4.23
N GLY A 90 -7.08 11.17 3.18
CA GLY A 90 -6.64 11.46 1.81
C GLY A 90 -7.51 10.82 0.75
N GLU A 91 -7.38 11.34 -0.48
CA GLU A 91 -8.10 10.83 -1.64
C GLU A 91 -7.70 9.39 -1.97
N VAL A 92 -8.69 8.60 -2.38
CA VAL A 92 -8.51 7.23 -2.83
C VAL A 92 -8.77 7.16 -4.32
N THR A 93 -7.81 6.60 -5.03
CA THR A 93 -7.90 6.39 -6.46
C THR A 93 -8.02 4.92 -6.80
N TRP A 94 -8.69 4.64 -7.92
CA TRP A 94 -8.80 3.29 -8.47
C TRP A 94 -8.52 3.34 -9.97
N THR A 95 -7.75 2.37 -10.46
CA THR A 95 -7.52 2.17 -11.89
C THR A 95 -8.16 0.83 -12.28
N PRO A 96 -9.37 0.84 -12.87
CA PRO A 96 -9.98 -0.38 -13.39
C PRO A 96 -9.09 -1.00 -14.47
N LYS A 97 -9.15 -2.33 -14.61
CA LYS A 97 -8.36 -3.04 -15.63
C LYS A 97 -8.71 -2.51 -17.03
N GLY A 98 -7.70 -2.02 -17.75
CA GLY A 98 -7.87 -1.46 -19.10
C GLY A 98 -8.49 -0.07 -19.16
N SER A 99 -8.58 0.65 -18.03
CA SER A 99 -9.14 2.00 -17.94
C SER A 99 -8.15 2.97 -17.29
N HIS A 100 -8.57 4.22 -17.16
CA HIS A 100 -7.78 5.29 -16.53
C HIS A 100 -7.99 5.32 -15.01
N GLN A 101 -6.97 5.82 -14.31
CA GLN A 101 -7.07 6.10 -12.88
C GLN A 101 -8.14 7.16 -12.65
N ARG A 102 -8.99 6.95 -11.66
CA ARG A 102 -10.01 7.92 -11.25
C ARG A 102 -10.14 7.97 -9.73
N PRO A 103 -10.52 9.12 -9.15
CA PRO A 103 -10.87 9.19 -7.75
C PRO A 103 -12.18 8.41 -7.49
N VAL A 104 -12.26 7.73 -6.36
CA VAL A 104 -13.42 6.90 -5.98
C VAL A 104 -13.92 7.17 -4.57
N GLY A 105 -13.18 7.92 -3.78
CA GLY A 105 -13.56 8.27 -2.43
C GLY A 105 -12.43 8.94 -1.67
N MET A 106 -12.62 9.07 -0.36
CA MET A 106 -11.67 9.69 0.55
C MET A 106 -11.67 8.96 1.88
N TRP A 107 -10.50 8.74 2.46
CA TRP A 107 -10.39 8.40 3.88
C TRP A 107 -10.44 9.69 4.71
N ILE A 108 -11.19 9.67 5.81
CA ILE A 108 -11.24 10.74 6.80
C ILE A 108 -11.03 10.11 8.18
N ASN A 109 -9.86 10.32 8.77
CA ASN A 109 -9.44 9.74 10.04
C ASN A 109 -9.69 8.23 10.10
N GLY A 110 -9.27 7.48 9.07
CA GLY A 110 -9.47 6.04 9.00
C GLY A 110 -10.84 5.57 8.48
N ASN A 111 -11.79 6.49 8.22
CA ASN A 111 -13.14 6.14 7.75
C ASN A 111 -13.32 6.42 6.26
N TYR A 112 -13.75 5.40 5.49
CA TYR A 112 -13.93 5.56 4.04
C TYR A 112 -15.23 6.27 3.72
N LYS A 113 -15.17 7.25 2.81
CA LYS A 113 -16.33 7.87 2.17
C LYS A 113 -16.19 7.70 0.66
N ALA A 114 -17.02 6.84 0.08
CA ALA A 114 -17.10 6.72 -1.37
C ALA A 114 -17.65 8.02 -1.97
N TYR A 115 -17.12 8.43 -3.12
CA TYR A 115 -17.78 9.44 -3.93
C TYR A 115 -19.02 8.84 -4.58
N ALA A 116 -20.09 9.61 -4.67
CA ALA A 116 -21.29 9.17 -5.37
C ALA A 116 -20.88 8.80 -6.80
N SER A 117 -21.19 7.58 -7.22
CA SER A 117 -21.07 7.20 -8.62
C SER A 117 -22.02 8.10 -9.40
N ASN A 118 -21.48 9.03 -10.18
CA ASN A 118 -22.31 9.78 -11.12
C ASN A 118 -22.93 8.74 -12.09
N PRO A 119 -24.27 8.66 -12.16
CA PRO A 119 -24.95 7.70 -13.02
C PRO A 119 -24.64 7.89 -14.50
#